data_AF-A0A9D8H3S2-F1
#
_entry.id   AF-A0A9D8H3S2-F1
#
_cell.length_a   1.000
_cell.length_b   1.000
_cell.length_c   1.000
_cell.angle_alpha   90.00
_cell.angle_beta   90.00
_cell.angle_gamma   90.00
#
_symmetry.space_group_name_H-M   'P 1'
#
loop_
_entity.id
_entity.type
_entity.pdbx_description
1 polymer ?
#
loop_
_entity_poly.entity_id
_entity_poly.type
_entity_poly.pdbx_seq_one_letter_code
_entity_poly.pdbx_strand_id
1 'polypeptide(L)'
;MPTVGITGVSGFIGDAVARRYADNGWSVRGLDLRLPDPADPLTPHPDSRVDYLVGDVTSPAAIAELVSGADLVVHTAAIVAESGDWTDFDRINARAPRQVALAARDAGATSFVHLSSVMVHGFSFPHGVDEAGPLDHAANPYCASKIRSEHMLRGLDVPGEFHVHILRPGDVYGPMSMPWIIRPIQHIRSRIYLVIKDGVINHVYIDNLVDAIEVVAAGGATSSGRAYIVTDGIATPARDFWGWYADQMGRSLAPTLPGWLAEPLVGGAAAILPESWRRRFDLDRQSIRYLRRRGAYSNAALRSLGWEPRVALEVGRENTAAWLREIGLLPSA
;
A
#
# COMPACT_ATOMS: atom_id res chain seq x y z
N MET A 1 19.14 -18.35 12.88
CA MET A 1 18.85 -17.00 12.38
C MET A 1 17.38 -16.99 12.05
N PRO A 2 16.59 -16.01 12.52
CA PRO A 2 15.16 -15.99 12.23
C PRO A 2 14.92 -15.74 10.74
N THR A 3 13.84 -16.29 10.20
CA THR A 3 13.50 -16.24 8.77
C THR A 3 12.17 -15.52 8.54
N VAL A 4 12.16 -14.60 7.59
CA VAL A 4 10.94 -13.91 7.13
C VAL A 4 10.60 -14.32 5.71
N GLY A 5 9.35 -14.77 5.51
CA GLY A 5 8.76 -14.99 4.18
C GLY A 5 7.97 -13.75 3.75
N ILE A 6 8.22 -13.23 2.55
CA ILE A 6 7.57 -12.02 2.04
C ILE A 6 6.87 -12.33 0.72
N THR A 7 5.56 -12.08 0.61
CA THR A 7 4.91 -12.07 -0.72
C THR A 7 4.97 -10.68 -1.31
N GLY A 8 5.09 -10.56 -2.64
CA GLY A 8 5.19 -9.27 -3.33
C GLY A 8 6.55 -8.60 -3.17
N VAL A 9 7.62 -9.40 -2.97
CA VAL A 9 8.96 -8.92 -2.63
C VAL A 9 9.59 -8.01 -3.70
N SER A 10 9.17 -8.16 -4.96
CA SER A 10 9.66 -7.34 -6.07
C SER A 10 8.84 -6.05 -6.23
N GLY A 11 7.86 -5.83 -5.36
CA GLY A 11 7.05 -4.61 -5.30
C GLY A 11 7.60 -3.57 -4.33
N PHE A 12 7.06 -2.35 -4.42
CA PHE A 12 7.45 -1.19 -3.60
C PHE A 12 7.49 -1.47 -2.09
N ILE A 13 6.43 -2.05 -1.52
CA ILE A 13 6.39 -2.31 -0.07
C ILE A 13 7.17 -3.57 0.30
N GLY A 14 7.07 -4.63 -0.50
CA GLY A 14 7.77 -5.89 -0.23
C GLY A 14 9.28 -5.74 -0.22
N ASP A 15 9.86 -4.94 -1.13
CA ASP A 15 11.29 -4.65 -1.15
C ASP A 15 11.74 -3.85 0.09
N ALA A 16 10.99 -2.83 0.49
CA ALA A 16 11.30 -2.05 1.68
C ALA A 16 11.31 -2.92 2.95
N VAL A 17 10.35 -3.85 3.06
CA VAL A 17 10.33 -4.86 4.14
C VAL A 17 11.54 -5.79 4.02
N ALA A 18 11.83 -6.32 2.83
CA ALA A 18 12.95 -7.24 2.61
C ALA A 18 14.29 -6.63 3.03
N ARG A 19 14.57 -5.39 2.59
CA ARG A 19 15.79 -4.64 2.96
C ARG A 19 15.89 -4.45 4.46
N ARG A 20 14.80 -4.01 5.11
CA ARG A 20 14.79 -3.80 6.56
C ARG A 20 15.12 -5.07 7.34
N TYR A 21 14.45 -6.17 7.01
CA TYR A 21 14.69 -7.43 7.71
C TYR A 21 16.09 -7.99 7.43
N ALA A 22 16.61 -7.84 6.20
CA ALA A 22 17.99 -8.18 5.88
C ALA A 22 19.01 -7.34 6.65
N ASP A 23 18.78 -6.02 6.78
CA ASP A 23 19.61 -5.12 7.58
C ASP A 23 19.60 -5.49 9.07
N ASN A 24 18.47 -6.02 9.54
CA ASN A 24 18.29 -6.55 10.90
C ASN A 24 18.81 -7.98 11.08
N GLY A 25 19.49 -8.55 10.08
CA GLY A 25 20.14 -9.87 10.17
C GLY A 25 19.20 -11.06 10.09
N TRP A 26 18.01 -10.90 9.51
CA TRP A 26 17.11 -12.03 9.23
C TRP A 26 17.47 -12.73 7.92
N SER A 27 17.13 -14.01 7.83
CA SER A 27 17.08 -14.69 6.54
C SER A 27 15.83 -14.22 5.81
N VAL A 28 15.98 -13.65 4.62
CA VAL A 28 14.84 -13.11 3.87
C VAL A 28 14.55 -14.00 2.67
N ARG A 29 13.33 -14.52 2.59
CA ARG A 29 12.81 -15.22 1.42
C ARG A 29 11.62 -14.46 0.85
N GLY A 30 11.64 -14.22 -0.45
CA GLY A 30 10.61 -13.43 -1.12
C GLY A 30 9.97 -14.16 -2.28
N LEU A 31 8.64 -14.12 -2.38
CA LEU A 31 7.88 -14.67 -3.49
C LEU A 31 7.25 -13.55 -4.30
N ASP A 32 7.46 -13.55 -5.62
CA ASP A 32 6.76 -12.68 -6.55
C ASP A 32 6.56 -13.37 -7.91
N LEU A 33 5.71 -12.80 -8.76
CA LEU A 33 5.49 -13.30 -10.12
C LEU A 33 6.72 -13.14 -11.02
N ARG A 34 7.62 -12.20 -10.67
CA ARG A 34 8.81 -11.85 -11.45
C ARG A 34 9.93 -11.39 -10.53
N LEU A 35 11.17 -11.61 -10.95
CA LEU A 35 12.32 -11.03 -10.29
C LEU A 35 12.38 -9.50 -10.54
N PRO A 36 13.00 -8.73 -9.63
CA PRO A 36 13.27 -7.32 -9.88
C PRO A 36 14.16 -7.16 -11.13
N ASP A 37 13.86 -6.16 -11.96
CA ASP A 37 14.62 -5.89 -13.18
C ASP A 37 15.63 -4.76 -12.93
N PRO A 38 16.94 -5.05 -12.83
CA PRO A 38 17.93 -4.03 -12.54
C PRO A 38 18.03 -2.94 -13.61
N ALA A 39 17.45 -3.15 -14.81
CA ALA A 39 17.38 -2.15 -15.87
C ALA A 39 16.14 -1.25 -15.81
N ASP A 40 15.10 -1.64 -15.07
CA ASP A 40 13.90 -0.82 -14.87
C ASP A 40 14.02 -0.02 -13.57
N PRO A 41 14.20 1.32 -13.64
CA PRO A 41 14.33 2.16 -12.45
C PRO A 41 13.06 2.20 -11.59
N LEU A 42 11.92 1.70 -12.08
CA LEU A 42 10.67 1.59 -11.33
C LEU A 42 10.51 0.26 -10.60
N THR A 43 11.49 -0.63 -10.72
CA THR A 43 11.55 -1.87 -9.94
C THR A 43 12.72 -1.81 -8.94
N PRO A 44 12.67 -2.60 -7.87
CA PRO A 44 13.77 -2.67 -6.92
C PRO A 44 15.07 -3.12 -7.58
N HIS A 45 16.20 -2.62 -7.09
CA HIS A 45 17.47 -3.28 -7.39
C HIS A 45 17.55 -4.61 -6.63
N PRO A 46 17.89 -5.73 -7.29
CA PRO A 46 18.05 -7.02 -6.62
C PRO A 46 19.05 -6.95 -5.46
N ASP A 47 18.67 -7.50 -4.30
CA ASP A 47 19.54 -7.61 -3.12
C ASP A 47 20.01 -9.05 -2.96
N SER A 48 21.34 -9.26 -2.93
CA SER A 48 21.92 -10.60 -2.82
C SER A 48 21.64 -11.30 -1.48
N ARG A 49 21.12 -10.58 -0.49
CA ARG A 49 20.71 -11.12 0.82
C ARG A 49 19.30 -11.71 0.81
N VAL A 50 18.54 -11.51 -0.29
CA VAL A 50 17.18 -12.00 -0.44
C VAL A 50 17.16 -13.25 -1.31
N ASP A 51 16.58 -14.33 -0.79
CA ASP A 51 16.27 -15.55 -1.51
C ASP A 51 14.98 -15.35 -2.32
N TYR A 52 15.11 -15.02 -3.61
CA TYR A 52 13.98 -14.74 -4.49
C TYR A 52 13.40 -16.01 -5.13
N LEU A 53 12.10 -16.20 -4.92
CA LEU A 53 11.27 -17.22 -5.54
C LEU A 53 10.36 -16.59 -6.59
N VAL A 54 10.27 -17.24 -7.74
CA VAL A 54 9.34 -16.87 -8.81
C VAL A 54 8.14 -17.79 -8.80
N GLY A 55 6.96 -17.24 -8.52
CA GLY A 55 5.72 -18.01 -8.51
C GLY A 55 4.48 -17.16 -8.21
N ASP A 56 3.31 -17.69 -8.56
CA ASP A 56 2.04 -17.07 -8.21
C ASP A 56 1.72 -17.31 -6.73
N VAL A 57 1.31 -16.26 -6.01
CA VAL A 57 0.94 -16.31 -4.59
C VAL A 57 -0.26 -17.23 -4.28
N THR A 58 -0.93 -17.73 -5.31
CA THR A 58 -2.04 -18.70 -5.24
C THR A 58 -1.60 -20.13 -5.54
N SER A 59 -0.32 -20.34 -5.90
CA SER A 59 0.26 -21.67 -6.13
C SER A 59 0.64 -22.32 -4.80
N PRO A 60 0.04 -23.48 -4.43
CA PRO A 60 0.38 -24.16 -3.19
C PRO A 60 1.86 -24.53 -3.07
N ALA A 61 2.52 -24.88 -4.18
CA ALA A 61 3.94 -25.21 -4.20
C ALA A 61 4.81 -23.98 -3.89
N ALA A 62 4.51 -22.84 -4.52
CA ALA A 62 5.25 -21.60 -4.28
C ALA A 62 5.04 -21.07 -2.85
N ILE A 63 3.81 -21.20 -2.32
CA ILE A 63 3.51 -20.86 -0.93
C ILE A 63 4.31 -21.77 0.02
N ALA A 64 4.32 -23.09 -0.21
CA ALA A 64 5.03 -24.04 0.64
C ALA A 64 6.54 -23.76 0.69
N GLU A 65 7.13 -23.41 -0.44
CA GLU A 65 8.54 -23.02 -0.52
C GLU A 65 8.82 -21.70 0.21
N LEU A 66 7.96 -20.70 0.02
CA LEU A 66 8.05 -19.41 0.71
C LEU A 66 8.05 -19.58 2.24
N VAL A 67 7.13 -20.37 2.78
CA VAL A 67 6.91 -20.46 4.23
C VAL A 67 7.80 -21.50 4.92
N SER A 68 8.58 -22.29 4.17
CA SER A 68 9.42 -23.35 4.74
C SER A 68 10.47 -22.78 5.70
N GLY A 69 10.32 -23.10 7.00
CA GLY A 69 11.21 -22.61 8.05
C GLY A 69 11.08 -21.12 8.37
N ALA A 70 10.00 -20.46 7.94
CA ALA A 70 9.73 -19.07 8.27
C ALA A 70 9.23 -18.93 9.72
N ASP A 71 9.74 -17.95 10.46
CA ASP A 71 9.25 -17.57 11.79
C ASP A 71 8.12 -16.53 11.68
N LEU A 72 8.22 -15.66 10.67
CA LEU A 72 7.30 -14.59 10.34
C LEU A 72 6.99 -14.63 8.84
N VAL A 73 5.74 -14.35 8.46
CA VAL A 73 5.38 -14.08 7.08
C VAL A 73 4.73 -12.70 6.94
N VAL A 74 5.25 -11.87 6.04
CA VAL A 74 4.70 -10.55 5.69
C VAL A 74 4.07 -10.62 4.31
N HIS A 75 2.74 -10.58 4.27
CA HIS A 75 1.97 -10.67 3.03
C HIS A 75 1.70 -9.27 2.45
N THR A 76 2.45 -8.90 1.41
CA THR A 76 2.29 -7.61 0.71
C THR A 76 1.67 -7.74 -0.68
N ALA A 77 1.67 -8.94 -1.26
CA ALA A 77 1.12 -9.18 -2.59
C ALA A 77 -0.37 -8.82 -2.67
N ALA A 78 -0.72 -7.96 -3.63
CA ALA A 78 -2.10 -7.60 -3.89
C ALA A 78 -2.24 -7.00 -5.30
N ILE A 79 -3.42 -7.14 -5.88
CA ILE A 79 -3.87 -6.23 -6.93
C ILE A 79 -4.24 -4.90 -6.26
N VAL A 80 -3.55 -3.82 -6.64
CA VAL A 80 -3.85 -2.46 -6.17
C VAL A 80 -4.41 -1.67 -7.36
N ALA A 81 -5.74 -1.69 -7.48
CA ALA A 81 -6.47 -0.98 -8.52
C ALA A 81 -7.89 -0.67 -8.07
N GLU A 82 -8.44 0.45 -8.52
CA GLU A 82 -9.76 0.95 -8.15
C GLU A 82 -10.90 0.23 -8.91
N SER A 83 -10.55 -0.51 -9.97
CA SER A 83 -11.48 -1.30 -10.79
C SER A 83 -10.79 -2.55 -11.36
N GLY A 84 -11.61 -3.53 -11.76
CA GLY A 84 -11.15 -4.80 -12.34
C GLY A 84 -12.15 -5.93 -12.09
N ASP A 85 -11.80 -7.15 -12.52
CA ASP A 85 -12.66 -8.32 -12.34
C ASP A 85 -12.64 -8.78 -10.88
N TRP A 86 -13.82 -8.91 -10.28
CA TRP A 86 -13.98 -9.42 -8.92
C TRP A 86 -13.32 -10.79 -8.72
N THR A 87 -13.31 -11.65 -9.74
CA THR A 87 -12.72 -12.99 -9.68
C THR A 87 -11.22 -12.93 -9.34
N ASP A 88 -10.50 -11.98 -9.93
CA ASP A 88 -9.08 -11.77 -9.65
C ASP A 88 -8.85 -11.17 -8.27
N PHE A 89 -9.65 -10.17 -7.88
CA PHE A 89 -9.61 -9.59 -6.54
C PHE A 89 -9.94 -10.63 -5.45
N ASP A 90 -10.94 -11.49 -5.68
CA ASP A 90 -11.30 -12.55 -4.74
C ASP A 90 -10.17 -13.58 -4.64
N ARG A 91 -9.63 -14.01 -5.78
CA ARG A 91 -8.55 -14.99 -5.83
C ARG A 91 -7.28 -14.47 -5.12
N ILE A 92 -6.80 -13.29 -5.50
CA ILE A 92 -5.52 -12.75 -5.06
C ILE A 92 -5.64 -11.96 -3.75
N ASN A 93 -6.56 -11.01 -3.64
CA ASN A 93 -6.61 -10.14 -2.46
C ASN A 93 -7.38 -10.73 -1.29
N ALA A 94 -8.36 -11.61 -1.53
CA ALA A 94 -9.19 -12.18 -0.45
C ALA A 94 -8.76 -13.59 -0.03
N ARG A 95 -8.65 -14.53 -0.97
CA ARG A 95 -8.39 -15.95 -0.66
C ARG A 95 -6.91 -16.27 -0.46
N ALA A 96 -6.01 -15.71 -1.28
CA ALA A 96 -4.58 -15.99 -1.18
C ALA A 96 -3.99 -15.66 0.21
N PRO A 97 -4.29 -14.52 0.87
CA PRO A 97 -3.76 -14.24 2.20
C PRO A 97 -4.09 -15.34 3.21
N ARG A 98 -5.33 -15.87 3.17
CA ARG A 98 -5.74 -16.97 4.04
C ARG A 98 -4.96 -18.26 3.73
N GLN A 99 -4.71 -18.57 2.46
CA GLN A 99 -3.93 -19.74 2.06
C GLN A 99 -2.49 -19.64 2.54
N VAL A 100 -1.87 -18.47 2.36
CA VAL A 100 -0.50 -18.21 2.83
C VAL A 100 -0.44 -18.28 4.35
N ALA A 101 -1.38 -17.67 5.08
CA ALA A 101 -1.42 -17.69 6.54
C ALA A 101 -1.57 -19.12 7.09
N LEU A 102 -2.45 -19.94 6.50
CA LEU A 102 -2.60 -21.34 6.89
C LEU A 102 -1.31 -22.13 6.65
N ALA A 103 -0.71 -21.99 5.46
CA ALA A 103 0.53 -22.68 5.15
C ALA A 103 1.67 -22.23 6.08
N ALA A 104 1.75 -20.94 6.41
CA ALA A 104 2.73 -20.40 7.34
C ALA A 104 2.58 -21.02 8.74
N ARG A 105 1.36 -21.02 9.28
CA ARG A 105 1.05 -21.64 10.57
C ARG A 105 1.39 -23.13 10.56
N ASP A 106 0.96 -23.86 9.54
CA ASP A 106 1.17 -25.30 9.44
C ASP A 106 2.66 -25.66 9.24
N ALA A 107 3.45 -24.72 8.70
CA ALA A 107 4.92 -24.83 8.58
C ALA A 107 5.67 -24.37 9.85
N GLY A 108 4.98 -23.90 10.88
CA GLY A 108 5.55 -23.53 12.18
C GLY A 108 5.86 -22.04 12.37
N ALA A 109 5.46 -21.16 11.45
CA ALA A 109 5.55 -19.72 11.68
C ALA A 109 4.68 -19.33 12.88
N THR A 110 5.12 -18.33 13.65
CA THR A 110 4.40 -17.86 14.85
C THR A 110 3.68 -16.54 14.62
N SER A 111 4.01 -15.83 13.54
CA SER A 111 3.42 -14.54 13.21
C SER A 111 3.16 -14.39 11.71
N PHE A 112 2.04 -13.76 11.39
CA PHE A 112 1.61 -13.42 10.04
C PHE A 112 1.12 -11.98 10.00
N VAL A 113 1.73 -11.17 9.15
CA VAL A 113 1.38 -9.76 8.94
C VAL A 113 0.71 -9.62 7.57
N HIS A 114 -0.51 -9.08 7.54
CA HIS A 114 -1.28 -8.84 6.32
C HIS A 114 -1.45 -7.34 6.05
N LEU A 115 -1.13 -6.91 4.82
CA LEU A 115 -1.46 -5.57 4.37
C LEU A 115 -2.86 -5.52 3.74
N SER A 116 -3.79 -5.00 4.54
CA SER A 116 -5.10 -4.51 4.09
C SER A 116 -4.96 -3.10 3.50
N SER A 117 -5.95 -2.22 3.70
CA SER A 117 -5.91 -0.81 3.31
C SER A 117 -6.94 -0.01 4.09
N VAL A 118 -6.70 1.27 4.32
CA VAL A 118 -7.75 2.20 4.82
C VAL A 118 -8.99 2.26 3.91
N MET A 119 -8.88 1.78 2.66
CA MET A 119 -9.98 1.69 1.71
C MET A 119 -11.10 0.74 2.10
N VAL A 120 -10.91 -0.08 3.13
CA VAL A 120 -12.02 -0.84 3.73
C VAL A 120 -13.11 0.07 4.30
N HIS A 121 -12.82 1.34 4.60
CA HIS A 121 -13.79 2.36 5.02
C HIS A 121 -14.43 3.12 3.84
N GLY A 122 -14.05 2.79 2.60
CA GLY A 122 -14.60 3.40 1.39
C GLY A 122 -14.17 4.85 1.17
N PHE A 123 -15.01 5.58 0.43
CA PHE A 123 -14.74 6.95 -0.01
C PHE A 123 -15.43 8.02 0.84
N SER A 124 -16.37 7.63 1.69
CA SER A 124 -17.19 8.53 2.49
C SER A 124 -17.29 8.00 3.91
N PHE A 125 -16.53 8.62 4.81
CA PHE A 125 -16.48 8.27 6.22
C PHE A 125 -16.32 9.54 7.08
N PRO A 126 -16.71 9.50 8.37
CA PRO A 126 -16.50 10.61 9.30
C PRO A 126 -15.02 10.94 9.48
N HIS A 127 -14.69 12.20 9.81
CA HIS A 127 -13.33 12.58 10.16
C HIS A 127 -12.87 11.87 11.43
N GLY A 128 -11.64 11.36 11.44
CA GLY A 128 -11.05 10.66 12.59
C GLY A 128 -11.52 9.22 12.73
N VAL A 129 -11.92 8.58 11.62
CA VAL A 129 -12.34 7.17 11.66
C VAL A 129 -11.19 6.28 12.13
N ASP A 130 -11.50 5.37 13.03
CA ASP A 130 -10.57 4.38 13.58
C ASP A 130 -10.90 2.97 13.04
N GLU A 131 -10.25 1.94 13.59
CA GLU A 131 -10.41 0.56 13.14
C GLU A 131 -11.82 0.00 13.35
N ALA A 132 -12.58 0.56 14.30
CA ALA A 132 -13.97 0.22 14.60
C ALA A 132 -14.98 0.97 13.72
N GLY A 133 -14.50 1.89 12.88
CA GLY A 133 -15.30 2.63 11.93
C GLY A 133 -16.03 1.76 10.91
N PRO A 134 -17.05 2.31 10.23
CA PRO A 134 -17.87 1.58 9.29
C PRO A 134 -17.03 1.04 8.13
N LEU A 135 -17.32 -0.19 7.70
CA LEU A 135 -16.74 -0.81 6.52
C LEU A 135 -17.64 -0.54 5.31
N ASP A 136 -17.04 -0.15 4.19
CA ASP A 136 -17.74 0.08 2.93
C ASP A 136 -17.74 -1.19 2.08
N HIS A 137 -18.85 -1.93 2.19
CA HIS A 137 -19.10 -3.12 1.39
C HIS A 137 -19.61 -2.81 -0.03
N ALA A 138 -19.64 -1.53 -0.46
CA ALA A 138 -20.14 -1.14 -1.77
C ALA A 138 -19.29 -1.71 -2.93
N ALA A 139 -19.74 -1.45 -4.16
CA ALA A 139 -19.32 -2.11 -5.40
C ALA A 139 -17.85 -1.93 -5.83
N ASN A 140 -16.96 -1.35 -5.00
CA ASN A 140 -15.54 -1.32 -5.33
C ASN A 140 -14.90 -2.70 -5.02
N PRO A 141 -14.37 -3.42 -6.03
CA PRO A 141 -13.86 -4.77 -5.84
C PRO A 141 -12.59 -4.81 -4.96
N TYR A 142 -11.79 -3.74 -4.94
CA TYR A 142 -10.64 -3.65 -4.04
C TYR A 142 -11.07 -3.50 -2.58
N CYS A 143 -11.99 -2.59 -2.26
CA CYS A 143 -12.54 -2.44 -0.90
C CYS A 143 -13.14 -3.76 -0.40
N ALA A 144 -14.03 -4.35 -1.20
CA ALA A 144 -14.71 -5.59 -0.84
C ALA A 144 -13.73 -6.77 -0.64
N SER A 145 -12.68 -6.88 -1.46
CA SER A 145 -11.69 -7.95 -1.32
C SER A 145 -10.81 -7.77 -0.09
N LYS A 146 -10.39 -6.54 0.23
CA LYS A 146 -9.65 -6.25 1.47
C LYS A 146 -10.49 -6.54 2.71
N ILE A 147 -11.75 -6.11 2.77
CA ILE A 147 -12.67 -6.48 3.86
C ILE A 147 -12.80 -7.99 3.99
N ARG A 148 -13.01 -8.69 2.88
CA ARG A 148 -13.14 -10.16 2.87
C ARG A 148 -11.86 -10.84 3.38
N SER A 149 -10.68 -10.35 2.99
CA SER A 149 -9.40 -10.86 3.47
C SER A 149 -9.25 -10.73 4.99
N GLU A 150 -9.63 -9.59 5.57
CA GLU A 150 -9.57 -9.37 7.00
C GLU A 150 -10.47 -10.34 7.77
N HIS A 151 -11.71 -10.53 7.31
CA HIS A 151 -12.62 -11.49 7.92
C HIS A 151 -12.09 -12.93 7.87
N MET A 152 -11.50 -13.32 6.73
CA MET A 152 -10.94 -14.66 6.54
C MET A 152 -9.71 -14.93 7.41
N LEU A 153 -8.92 -13.89 7.70
CA LEU A 153 -7.70 -13.97 8.48
C LEU A 153 -7.94 -13.89 10.00
N ARG A 154 -8.91 -13.10 10.46
CA ARG A 154 -9.22 -12.96 11.89
C ARG A 154 -9.50 -14.30 12.58
N GLY A 155 -10.14 -15.23 11.89
CA GLY A 155 -10.44 -16.56 12.42
C GLY A 155 -9.23 -17.51 12.49
N LEU A 156 -8.05 -17.09 12.04
CA LEU A 156 -6.82 -17.88 12.11
C LEU A 156 -5.93 -17.49 13.30
N ASP A 157 -6.20 -16.36 13.96
CA ASP A 157 -5.46 -15.93 15.14
C ASP A 157 -5.65 -16.95 16.28
N VAL A 158 -4.55 -17.46 16.80
CA VAL A 158 -4.53 -18.35 17.96
C VAL A 158 -3.56 -17.74 18.98
N PRO A 159 -4.08 -17.01 19.99
CA PRO A 159 -3.24 -16.34 20.98
C PRO A 159 -2.25 -17.30 21.65
N GLY A 160 -0.95 -17.00 21.53
CA GLY A 160 0.15 -17.79 22.10
C GLY A 160 0.73 -18.85 21.16
N GLU A 161 0.10 -19.08 20.00
CA GLU A 161 0.57 -20.06 19.01
C GLU A 161 0.81 -19.41 17.64
N PHE A 162 -0.17 -18.67 17.11
CA PHE A 162 -0.10 -18.05 15.79
C PHE A 162 -0.79 -16.69 15.77
N HIS A 163 0.01 -15.64 15.61
CA HIS A 163 -0.45 -14.26 15.68
C HIS A 163 -0.74 -13.70 14.29
N VAL A 164 -1.97 -13.26 14.07
CA VAL A 164 -2.38 -12.59 12.84
C VAL A 164 -2.50 -11.09 13.09
N HIS A 165 -1.70 -10.31 12.38
CA HIS A 165 -1.69 -8.86 12.42
C HIS A 165 -2.22 -8.30 11.10
N ILE A 166 -3.18 -7.39 11.17
CA ILE A 166 -3.74 -6.74 9.99
C ILE A 166 -3.35 -5.26 10.05
N LEU A 167 -2.66 -4.75 9.02
CA LEU A 167 -2.44 -3.31 8.89
C LEU A 167 -3.31 -2.75 7.76
N ARG A 168 -3.91 -1.59 8.01
CA ARG A 168 -4.67 -0.78 7.05
C ARG A 168 -3.85 0.47 6.75
N PRO A 169 -2.82 0.37 5.89
CA PRO A 169 -2.04 1.53 5.51
C PRO A 169 -2.88 2.55 4.74
N GLY A 170 -2.54 3.82 4.94
CA GLY A 170 -3.04 4.97 4.19
C GLY A 170 -2.42 5.07 2.79
N ASP A 171 -2.17 6.31 2.36
CA ASP A 171 -1.55 6.64 1.08
C ASP A 171 -0.02 6.46 1.17
N VAL A 172 0.45 5.21 1.00
CA VAL A 172 1.87 4.85 1.19
C VAL A 172 2.75 5.48 0.11
N TYR A 173 3.61 6.42 0.48
CA TYR A 173 4.48 7.13 -0.46
C TYR A 173 5.97 6.92 -0.16
N GLY A 174 6.78 7.13 -1.19
CA GLY A 174 8.22 6.90 -1.16
C GLY A 174 8.76 6.64 -2.57
N PRO A 175 10.08 6.41 -2.70
CA PRO A 175 10.67 5.86 -3.93
C PRO A 175 9.88 4.65 -4.45
N MET A 176 9.68 4.55 -5.77
CA MET A 176 8.88 3.49 -6.43
C MET A 176 7.36 3.48 -6.17
N SER A 177 6.80 4.40 -5.36
CA SER A 177 5.36 4.46 -5.14
C SER A 177 4.61 4.87 -6.41
N MET A 178 4.01 3.89 -7.10
CA MET A 178 3.28 4.13 -8.35
C MET A 178 2.08 5.08 -8.20
N PRO A 179 1.09 4.79 -7.33
CA PRO A 179 -0.15 5.57 -7.29
C PRO A 179 0.03 6.98 -6.73
N TRP A 180 0.96 7.18 -5.78
CA TRP A 180 1.08 8.45 -5.05
C TRP A 180 2.21 9.35 -5.53
N ILE A 181 3.21 8.78 -6.22
CA ILE A 181 4.41 9.51 -6.66
C ILE A 181 4.54 9.45 -8.19
N ILE A 182 4.82 8.27 -8.76
CA ILE A 182 5.23 8.16 -10.18
C ILE A 182 4.13 8.63 -11.12
N ARG A 183 2.91 8.09 -10.99
CA ARG A 183 1.77 8.42 -11.86
C ARG A 183 1.38 9.91 -11.74
N PRO A 184 1.20 10.48 -10.52
CA PRO A 184 0.97 11.92 -10.37
C PRO A 184 2.07 12.79 -11.00
N ILE A 185 3.35 12.46 -10.80
CA ILE A 185 4.46 13.24 -11.38
C ILE A 185 4.44 13.20 -12.91
N GLN A 186 4.19 12.04 -13.51
CA GLN A 186 4.06 11.90 -14.97
C GLN A 186 2.90 12.76 -15.52
N HIS A 187 1.77 12.81 -14.80
CA HIS A 187 0.64 13.66 -15.15
C HIS A 187 0.93 15.16 -14.97
N ILE A 188 1.64 15.55 -13.91
CA ILE A 188 2.06 16.95 -13.69
C ILE A 188 3.01 17.39 -14.80
N ARG A 189 3.99 16.56 -15.17
CA ARG A 189 4.87 16.79 -16.32
C ARG A 189 4.09 16.96 -17.62
N SER A 190 3.02 16.18 -17.78
CA SER A 190 2.15 16.23 -18.95
C SER A 190 1.09 17.35 -18.91
N ARG A 191 1.03 18.16 -17.85
CA ARG A 191 0.06 19.27 -17.62
C ARG A 191 -1.41 18.82 -17.54
N ILE A 192 -1.64 17.58 -17.15
CA ILE A 192 -2.96 16.94 -17.15
C ILE A 192 -3.43 16.54 -15.76
N TYR A 193 -2.61 16.84 -14.74
CA TYR A 193 -2.91 16.46 -13.37
C TYR A 193 -3.99 17.38 -12.78
N LEU A 194 -5.14 16.79 -12.49
CA LEU A 194 -6.26 17.46 -11.87
C LEU A 194 -6.18 17.31 -10.35
N VAL A 195 -6.10 18.44 -9.64
CA VAL A 195 -6.27 18.44 -8.18
C VAL A 195 -7.73 18.74 -7.85
N ILE A 196 -8.33 17.87 -7.05
CA ILE A 196 -9.69 18.06 -6.57
C ILE A 196 -9.68 18.99 -5.36
N LYS A 197 -10.56 19.99 -5.36
CA LYS A 197 -10.73 20.90 -4.24
C LYS A 197 -11.19 20.13 -2.99
N ASP A 198 -10.56 20.40 -1.85
CA ASP A 198 -10.84 19.84 -0.51
C ASP A 198 -10.43 18.38 -0.28
N GLY A 199 -9.74 17.72 -1.22
CA GLY A 199 -9.20 16.38 -1.01
C GLY A 199 -8.03 16.34 -0.04
N VAL A 200 -7.98 15.33 0.83
CA VAL A 200 -6.84 15.07 1.73
C VAL A 200 -6.16 13.75 1.40
N ILE A 201 -4.84 13.75 1.59
CA ILE A 201 -3.96 12.59 1.51
C ILE A 201 -3.57 12.19 2.92
N ASN A 202 -4.00 10.99 3.30
CA ASN A 202 -3.68 10.35 4.56
C ASN A 202 -2.40 9.55 4.37
N HIS A 203 -1.29 10.25 4.18
CA HIS A 203 -0.04 9.62 3.80
C HIS A 203 0.60 8.83 4.95
N VAL A 204 1.42 7.87 4.55
CA VAL A 204 2.43 7.24 5.39
C VAL A 204 3.69 7.08 4.56
N TYR A 205 4.83 7.55 5.08
CA TYR A 205 6.10 7.31 4.42
C TYR A 205 6.47 5.83 4.51
N ILE A 206 7.10 5.28 3.46
CA ILE A 206 7.40 3.84 3.37
C ILE A 206 8.15 3.30 4.59
N ASP A 207 9.15 4.03 5.09
CA ASP A 207 9.92 3.57 6.26
C ASP A 207 9.07 3.58 7.55
N ASN A 208 8.14 4.53 7.69
CA ASN A 208 7.20 4.56 8.82
C ASN A 208 6.23 3.36 8.77
N LEU A 209 5.81 2.93 7.57
CA LEU A 209 5.01 1.71 7.40
C LEU A 209 5.81 0.46 7.76
N VAL A 210 7.07 0.38 7.35
CA VAL A 210 7.95 -0.74 7.71
C VAL A 210 8.17 -0.79 9.22
N ASP A 211 8.39 0.37 9.87
CA ASP A 211 8.44 0.46 11.34
C ASP A 211 7.14 -0.06 11.99
N ALA A 212 5.97 0.23 11.40
CA ALA A 212 4.68 -0.27 11.90
C ALA A 212 4.58 -1.79 11.80
N ILE A 213 5.05 -2.38 10.70
CA ILE A 213 5.10 -3.83 10.48
C ILE A 213 5.96 -4.48 11.57
N GLU A 214 7.14 -3.93 11.86
CA GLU A 214 8.02 -4.45 12.91
C GLU A 214 7.40 -4.34 14.30
N VAL A 215 6.78 -3.20 14.64
CA VAL A 215 6.13 -3.00 15.94
C VAL A 215 4.98 -3.99 16.14
N VAL A 216 4.10 -4.18 15.15
CA VAL A 216 2.98 -5.12 15.31
C VAL A 216 3.47 -6.56 15.37
N ALA A 217 4.46 -6.95 14.56
CA ALA A 217 5.02 -8.30 14.58
C ALA A 217 5.70 -8.61 15.92
N ALA A 218 6.44 -7.64 16.49
CA ALA A 218 7.09 -7.79 17.79
C ALA A 218 6.11 -7.83 18.97
N GLY A 219 4.92 -7.23 18.83
CA GLY A 219 3.89 -7.20 19.89
C GLY A 219 3.25 -8.57 20.19
N GLY A 220 3.35 -9.56 19.28
CA GLY A 220 2.80 -10.90 19.46
C GLY A 220 1.33 -10.88 19.89
N ALA A 221 1.00 -11.57 20.99
CA ALA A 221 -0.37 -11.67 21.50
C ALA A 221 -1.02 -10.31 21.84
N THR A 222 -0.23 -9.30 22.20
CA THR A 222 -0.78 -7.98 22.58
C THR A 222 -1.30 -7.21 21.38
N SER A 223 -0.72 -7.46 20.21
CA SER A 223 -1.03 -6.79 18.95
C SER A 223 -1.84 -7.68 17.99
N SER A 224 -2.03 -8.98 18.26
CA SER A 224 -2.70 -9.90 17.34
C SER A 224 -4.23 -9.84 17.38
N GLY A 225 -4.88 -10.49 16.40
CA GLY A 225 -6.34 -10.64 16.32
C GLY A 225 -7.12 -9.38 15.93
N ARG A 226 -6.43 -8.27 15.61
CA ARG A 226 -7.07 -6.99 15.24
C ARG A 226 -6.36 -6.27 14.10
N ALA A 227 -7.02 -5.24 13.59
CA ALA A 227 -6.46 -4.33 12.59
C ALA A 227 -5.80 -3.11 13.24
N TYR A 228 -4.89 -2.46 12.50
CA TYR A 228 -4.30 -1.17 12.83
C TYR A 228 -4.27 -0.27 11.61
N ILE A 229 -4.78 0.95 11.73
CA ILE A 229 -4.60 1.98 10.72
C ILE A 229 -3.19 2.55 10.82
N VAL A 230 -2.53 2.66 9.66
CA VAL A 230 -1.17 3.20 9.56
C VAL A 230 -1.19 4.45 8.71
N THR A 231 -1.09 5.60 9.37
CA THR A 231 -0.91 6.93 8.76
C THR A 231 0.10 7.72 9.59
N ASP A 232 0.73 8.73 9.01
CA ASP A 232 1.61 9.64 9.77
C ASP A 232 0.81 10.58 10.70
N GLY A 233 -0.52 10.42 10.77
CA GLY A 233 -1.41 11.23 11.61
C GLY A 233 -1.69 12.64 11.08
N ILE A 234 -1.26 12.93 9.85
CA ILE A 234 -1.43 14.24 9.20
C ILE A 234 -2.38 14.08 8.00
N ALA A 235 -3.47 14.85 7.99
CA ALA A 235 -4.36 14.97 6.85
C ALA A 235 -3.87 16.08 5.92
N THR A 236 -2.97 15.74 5.01
CA THR A 236 -2.33 16.72 4.12
C THR A 236 -3.25 17.07 2.96
N PRO A 237 -3.56 18.34 2.69
CA PRO A 237 -4.31 18.71 1.49
C PRO A 237 -3.60 18.19 0.23
N ALA A 238 -4.35 17.56 -0.69
CA ALA A 238 -3.83 17.04 -1.94
C ALA A 238 -3.01 18.07 -2.74
N ARG A 239 -3.48 19.33 -2.73
CA ARG A 239 -2.78 20.46 -3.34
C ARG A 239 -1.40 20.69 -2.73
N ASP A 240 -1.25 20.55 -1.42
CA ASP A 240 0.02 20.81 -0.73
C ASP A 240 0.98 19.64 -0.92
N PHE A 241 0.45 18.41 -0.98
CA PHE A 241 1.23 17.21 -1.26
C PHE A 241 1.85 17.24 -2.66
N TRP A 242 1.03 17.33 -3.70
CA TRP A 242 1.52 17.32 -5.08
C TRP A 242 2.01 18.67 -5.56
N GLY A 243 1.57 19.78 -4.94
CA GLY A 243 2.05 21.13 -5.25
C GLY A 243 3.53 21.27 -4.96
N TRP A 244 4.01 20.70 -3.86
CA TRP A 244 5.43 20.67 -3.56
C TRP A 244 6.25 20.01 -4.69
N TYR A 245 5.82 18.86 -5.21
CA TYR A 245 6.49 18.22 -6.35
C TYR A 245 6.35 19.03 -7.65
N ALA A 246 5.22 19.71 -7.87
CA ALA A 246 5.02 20.60 -9.01
C ALA A 246 6.02 21.76 -9.00
N ASP A 247 6.24 22.35 -7.82
CA ASP A 247 7.21 23.43 -7.63
C ASP A 247 8.64 22.97 -7.94
N GLN A 248 9.02 21.75 -7.52
CA GLN A 248 10.32 21.14 -7.86
C GLN A 248 10.50 20.95 -9.39
N MET A 249 9.42 20.88 -10.15
CA MET A 249 9.45 20.79 -11.62
C MET A 249 9.37 22.14 -12.33
N GLY A 250 9.28 23.26 -11.58
CA GLY A 250 9.00 24.58 -12.14
C GLY A 250 7.61 24.65 -12.80
N ARG A 251 6.63 23.92 -12.25
CA ARG A 251 5.27 23.79 -12.80
C ARG A 251 4.23 24.18 -11.76
N SER A 252 3.10 24.66 -12.24
CA SER A 252 1.90 24.83 -11.43
C SER A 252 0.95 23.65 -11.62
N LEU A 253 0.29 23.22 -10.54
CA LEU A 253 -0.86 22.32 -10.64
C LEU A 253 -1.98 22.97 -11.45
N ALA A 254 -2.75 22.15 -12.19
CA ALA A 254 -3.92 22.64 -12.90
C ALA A 254 -4.96 23.22 -11.92
N PRO A 255 -5.85 24.14 -12.37
CA PRO A 255 -6.88 24.73 -11.51
C PRO A 255 -7.72 23.67 -10.80
N THR A 256 -8.02 23.90 -9.51
CA THR A 256 -8.82 22.96 -8.72
C THR A 256 -10.26 22.90 -9.22
N LEU A 257 -10.75 21.71 -9.53
CA LEU A 257 -12.17 21.50 -9.78
C LEU A 257 -12.92 21.33 -8.45
N PRO A 258 -14.07 22.00 -8.26
CA PRO A 258 -14.96 21.70 -7.15
C PRO A 258 -15.37 20.22 -7.18
N GLY A 259 -15.28 19.52 -6.05
CA GLY A 259 -15.52 18.07 -6.01
C GLY A 259 -16.89 17.64 -6.54
N TRP A 260 -17.94 18.47 -6.36
CA TRP A 260 -19.28 18.20 -6.89
C TRP A 260 -19.36 18.20 -8.42
N LEU A 261 -18.44 18.92 -9.09
CA LEU A 261 -18.38 19.02 -10.54
C LEU A 261 -17.38 18.02 -11.14
N ALA A 262 -16.36 17.59 -10.38
CA ALA A 262 -15.31 16.70 -10.85
C ALA A 262 -15.86 15.33 -11.32
N GLU A 263 -16.76 14.72 -10.53
CA GLU A 263 -17.31 13.40 -10.84
C GLU A 263 -18.18 13.35 -12.11
N PRO A 264 -19.16 14.25 -12.33
CA PRO A 264 -19.94 14.25 -13.58
C PRO A 264 -19.08 14.62 -14.80
N LEU A 265 -18.10 15.53 -14.66
CA LEU A 265 -17.21 15.90 -15.78
C LEU A 265 -16.30 14.74 -16.20
N VAL A 266 -15.62 14.10 -15.23
CA VAL A 266 -14.76 12.94 -15.52
C VAL A 266 -15.60 11.76 -16.01
N GLY A 267 -16.78 11.54 -15.41
CA GLY A 267 -17.71 10.53 -15.85
C GLY A 267 -18.23 10.74 -17.28
N GLY A 268 -18.48 11.98 -17.68
CA GLY A 268 -18.87 12.33 -19.06
C GLY A 268 -17.72 12.20 -20.05
N ALA A 269 -16.52 12.69 -19.68
CA ALA A 269 -15.33 12.55 -20.51
C ALA A 269 -14.96 11.08 -20.73
N ALA A 270 -15.01 10.25 -19.68
CA ALA A 270 -14.75 8.82 -19.76
C ALA A 270 -15.77 8.08 -20.67
N ALA A 271 -17.02 8.54 -20.76
CA ALA A 271 -18.00 7.92 -21.65
C ALA A 271 -17.71 8.15 -23.15
N ILE A 272 -16.94 9.20 -23.48
CA ILE A 272 -16.70 9.64 -24.86
C ILE A 272 -15.27 9.33 -25.31
N LEU A 273 -14.32 9.29 -24.37
CA LEU A 273 -12.91 9.09 -24.67
C LEU A 273 -12.57 7.60 -24.92
N PRO A 274 -11.71 7.31 -25.92
CA PRO A 274 -11.18 5.97 -26.13
C PRO A 274 -10.56 5.38 -24.86
N GLU A 275 -10.59 4.05 -24.73
CA GLU A 275 -9.99 3.32 -23.59
C GLU A 275 -8.52 3.70 -23.37
N SER A 276 -7.75 3.86 -24.45
CA SER A 276 -6.35 4.29 -24.40
C SER A 276 -6.17 5.68 -23.77
N TRP A 277 -7.11 6.60 -24.01
CA TRP A 277 -7.13 7.90 -23.36
C TRP A 277 -7.57 7.78 -21.91
N ARG A 278 -8.65 7.04 -21.61
CA ARG A 278 -9.11 6.84 -20.24
C ARG A 278 -8.02 6.27 -19.32
N ARG A 279 -7.29 5.26 -19.78
CA ARG A 279 -6.15 4.68 -19.05
C ARG A 279 -4.97 5.65 -18.92
N ARG A 280 -4.72 6.49 -19.94
CA ARG A 280 -3.63 7.48 -19.91
C ARG A 280 -3.89 8.61 -18.91
N PHE A 281 -5.16 9.00 -18.75
CA PHE A 281 -5.59 10.11 -17.89
C PHE A 281 -6.17 9.64 -16.55
N ASP A 282 -6.19 8.33 -16.28
CA ASP A 282 -6.83 7.72 -15.10
C ASP A 282 -8.22 8.27 -14.82
N LEU A 283 -9.00 8.41 -15.90
CA LEU A 283 -10.37 8.91 -15.87
C LEU A 283 -11.30 7.79 -15.41
N ASP A 284 -11.17 7.44 -14.14
CA ASP A 284 -12.06 6.53 -13.44
C ASP A 284 -12.84 7.28 -12.36
N ARG A 285 -14.14 7.01 -12.29
CA ARG A 285 -15.03 7.64 -11.31
C ARG A 285 -14.62 7.29 -9.88
N GLN A 286 -14.11 6.08 -9.64
CA GLN A 286 -13.68 5.67 -8.29
C GLN A 286 -12.41 6.40 -7.88
N SER A 287 -11.45 6.57 -8.79
CA SER A 287 -10.25 7.40 -8.56
C SER A 287 -10.59 8.85 -8.16
N ILE A 288 -11.59 9.46 -8.81
CA ILE A 288 -12.07 10.80 -8.43
C ILE A 288 -12.76 10.82 -7.07
N ARG A 289 -13.55 9.79 -6.73
CA ARG A 289 -14.15 9.65 -5.40
C ARG A 289 -13.08 9.47 -4.32
N TYR A 290 -12.01 8.75 -4.61
CA TYR A 290 -10.84 8.61 -3.74
C TYR A 290 -10.18 9.97 -3.45
N LEU A 291 -9.89 10.73 -4.49
CA LEU A 291 -9.24 12.03 -4.38
C LEU A 291 -10.15 13.10 -3.72
N ARG A 292 -11.46 12.82 -3.59
CA ARG A 292 -12.44 13.66 -2.88
C ARG A 292 -12.54 13.37 -1.38
N ARG A 293 -11.86 12.34 -0.86
CA ARG A 293 -11.90 12.01 0.58
C ARG A 293 -11.47 13.23 1.38
N ARG A 294 -12.25 13.53 2.43
CA ARG A 294 -12.02 14.66 3.36
C ARG A 294 -11.65 14.19 4.77
N GLY A 295 -11.93 12.93 5.09
CA GLY A 295 -11.72 12.38 6.42
C GLY A 295 -10.25 12.04 6.66
N ALA A 296 -9.76 12.40 7.84
CA ALA A 296 -8.53 11.85 8.39
C ALA A 296 -8.80 10.47 9.02
N TYR A 297 -7.79 9.60 9.05
CA TYR A 297 -7.85 8.36 9.84
C TYR A 297 -7.10 8.52 11.17
N SER A 298 -7.64 7.92 12.23
CA SER A 298 -6.97 7.84 13.53
C SER A 298 -5.96 6.68 13.53
N ASN A 299 -4.74 6.94 13.99
CA ASN A 299 -3.71 5.91 14.21
C ASN A 299 -3.49 5.62 15.71
N ALA A 300 -4.44 6.00 16.57
CA ALA A 300 -4.30 5.92 18.03
C ALA A 300 -4.05 4.50 18.54
N ALA A 301 -4.68 3.49 17.93
CA ALA A 301 -4.48 2.08 18.32
C ALA A 301 -3.02 1.65 18.08
N LEU A 302 -2.42 2.05 16.96
CA LEU A 302 -1.03 1.73 16.65
C LEU A 302 -0.06 2.51 17.56
N ARG A 303 -0.34 3.79 17.83
CA ARG A 303 0.45 4.59 18.79
C ARG A 303 0.42 4.03 20.21
N SER A 304 -0.68 3.38 20.60
CA SER A 304 -0.76 2.70 21.90
C SER A 304 0.23 1.53 22.05
N LEU A 305 0.74 0.99 20.94
CA LEU A 305 1.80 -0.02 20.90
C LEU A 305 3.22 0.59 20.92
N GLY A 306 3.34 1.92 21.05
CA GLY A 306 4.61 2.64 21.05
C GLY A 306 5.16 2.96 19.66
N TRP A 307 4.37 2.78 18.60
CA TRP A 307 4.74 3.22 17.26
C TRP A 307 4.50 4.73 17.10
N GLU A 308 5.45 5.40 16.46
CA GLU A 308 5.35 6.81 16.07
C GLU A 308 6.01 6.96 14.69
N PRO A 309 5.46 7.79 13.77
CA PRO A 309 6.13 8.05 12.50
C PRO A 309 7.45 8.79 12.75
N ARG A 310 8.57 8.16 12.36
CA ARG A 310 9.92 8.69 12.60
C ARG A 310 10.40 9.61 11.49
N VAL A 311 9.92 9.37 10.27
CA VAL A 311 10.22 10.19 9.10
C VAL A 311 9.10 11.20 8.93
N ALA A 312 9.42 12.48 9.08
CA ALA A 312 8.50 13.58 8.81
C ALA A 312 8.20 13.70 7.31
N LEU A 313 7.07 14.32 6.98
CA LEU A 313 6.60 14.47 5.59
C LEU A 313 7.63 15.17 4.71
N GLU A 314 8.25 16.22 5.23
CA GLU A 314 9.27 17.02 4.56
C GLU A 314 10.46 16.15 4.16
N VAL A 315 10.99 15.38 5.12
CA VAL A 315 12.13 14.47 4.90
C VAL A 315 11.75 13.37 3.91
N GLY A 316 10.58 12.75 4.07
CA GLY A 316 10.12 11.70 3.16
C GLY A 316 9.95 12.22 1.72
N ARG A 317 9.48 13.47 1.55
CA ARG A 317 9.37 14.10 0.23
C ARG A 317 10.74 14.39 -0.39
N GLU A 318 11.70 14.86 0.40
CA GLU A 318 13.07 15.10 -0.04
C GLU A 318 13.77 13.81 -0.46
N ASN A 319 13.67 12.74 0.33
CA ASN A 319 14.21 11.42 0.00
C ASN A 319 13.59 10.89 -1.31
N THR A 320 12.26 11.02 -1.45
CA THR A 320 11.56 10.63 -2.67
C THR A 320 12.00 11.49 -3.86
N ALA A 321 12.18 12.80 -3.66
CA ALA A 321 12.64 13.71 -4.71
C ALA A 321 14.06 13.41 -5.16
N ALA A 322 14.96 13.04 -4.24
CA ALA A 322 16.32 12.61 -4.58
C ALA A 322 16.28 11.42 -5.55
N TRP A 323 15.54 10.36 -5.20
CA TRP A 323 15.35 9.20 -6.08
C TRP A 323 14.72 9.59 -7.43
N LEU A 324 13.70 10.45 -7.43
CA LEU A 324 13.08 10.92 -8.68
C LEU A 324 14.06 11.68 -9.59
N ARG A 325 15.04 12.39 -9.03
CA ARG A 325 16.10 13.05 -9.81
C ARG A 325 17.07 12.03 -10.40
N GLU A 326 17.44 11.00 -9.63
CA GLU A 326 18.31 9.91 -10.10
C GLU A 326 17.69 9.20 -11.31
N ILE A 327 16.38 8.96 -11.31
CA ILE A 327 15.67 8.29 -12.40
C ILE A 327 15.17 9.25 -13.49
N GLY A 328 15.54 10.54 -13.43
CA GLY A 328 15.18 11.54 -14.44
C GLY A 328 13.71 11.97 -14.48
N LEU A 329 12.92 11.65 -13.44
CA LEU A 329 11.54 12.08 -13.30
C LEU A 329 11.41 13.51 -12.76
N LEU A 330 12.37 13.99 -11.97
CA LEU A 330 12.52 15.39 -11.58
C LEU A 330 13.78 16.02 -12.20
N PRO A 331 13.81 17.35 -12.43
CA PRO A 331 15.04 18.05 -12.82
C PRO A 331 16.12 17.93 -11.73
N SER A 332 17.38 17.86 -12.15
CA SER A 332 18.53 17.96 -11.24
C SER A 332 18.50 19.31 -10.50
N ALA A 333 18.95 19.29 -9.24
CA ALA A 333 18.99 20.48 -8.36
C ALA A 333 20.02 21.50 -8.82
#